data_AF-W2T961-F1
#
_entry.id   AF-W2T961-F1
#
_cell.length_a   1.000
_cell.length_b   1.000
_cell.length_c   1.000
_cell.angle_alpha   90.00
_cell.angle_beta   90.00
_cell.angle_gamma   90.00
#
_symmetry.space_group_name_H-M   'P 1'
#
loop_
_entity.id
_entity.type
_entity.pdbx_description
1 polymer ?
#
loop_
_entity_poly.entity_id
_entity_poly.type
_entity_poly.pdbx_seq_one_letter_code
_entity_poly.pdbx_strand_id
1 'polypeptide(L)'
;MLFQPLTGIESGKAVVYVSSLSGKRFEKSTIPVTKNAKTGSVDITVDARQQFQTIIGFGGAFTDSAGINLASLSERTRRKLLEAYFSENGMYWCGCVVGGSLTHVV
;
A
#
# COMPACT_ATOMS: atom_id res chain seq x y z
N MET A 1 7.05 10.87 -2.40
CA MET A 1 5.60 10.69 -2.30
C MET A 1 5.33 10.43 -0.84
N LEU A 2 4.77 11.39 -0.12
CA LEU A 2 4.45 11.24 1.28
C LEU A 2 2.93 11.08 1.36
N PHE A 3 2.49 9.97 1.94
CA PHE A 3 1.11 9.66 2.23
C PHE A 3 0.66 10.45 3.44
N GLN A 4 -0.59 10.90 3.43
CA GLN A 4 -1.25 11.39 4.64
C GLN A 4 -1.97 10.22 5.30
N PRO A 5 -1.70 9.93 6.59
CA PRO A 5 -2.41 8.89 7.32
C PRO A 5 -3.91 9.09 7.25
N LEU A 6 -4.67 7.99 7.14
CA LEU A 6 -6.12 8.05 7.24
C LEU A 6 -6.49 8.20 8.71
N THR A 7 -6.77 9.43 9.14
CA THR A 7 -7.16 9.76 10.53
C THR A 7 -8.63 9.46 10.83
N GLY A 8 -9.46 9.32 9.80
CA GLY A 8 -10.88 8.94 9.91
C GLY A 8 -11.61 9.13 8.59
N ILE A 9 -12.61 8.29 8.31
CA ILE A 9 -13.50 8.43 7.16
C ILE A 9 -14.87 8.87 7.69
N GLU A 10 -15.41 9.95 7.16
CA GLU A 10 -16.77 10.41 7.52
C GLU A 10 -17.82 9.34 7.19
N SER A 11 -18.83 9.23 8.04
CA SER A 11 -19.93 8.27 7.84
C SER A 11 -20.62 8.49 6.48
N GLY A 12 -20.89 7.41 5.75
CA GLY A 12 -21.49 7.47 4.42
C GLY A 12 -20.53 7.92 3.31
N LYS A 13 -19.21 7.95 3.56
CA LYS A 13 -18.19 8.16 2.53
C LYS A 13 -17.22 6.99 2.48
N ALA A 14 -16.54 6.85 1.36
CA ALA A 14 -15.43 5.92 1.16
C ALA A 14 -14.25 6.66 0.53
N VAL A 15 -13.04 6.24 0.86
CA VAL A 15 -11.80 6.75 0.25
C VAL A 15 -11.34 5.76 -0.83
N VAL A 16 -11.02 6.27 -2.01
CA VAL A 16 -10.56 5.48 -3.15
C VAL A 16 -9.14 5.93 -3.53
N TYR A 17 -8.26 4.96 -3.75
CA TYR A 17 -6.93 5.18 -4.29
C TYR A 17 -6.82 4.56 -5.68
N VAL A 18 -6.37 5.33 -6.67
CA VAL A 18 -6.28 4.88 -8.06
C VAL A 18 -4.84 5.00 -8.58
N SER A 19 -4.38 3.93 -9.23
CA SER A 19 -3.15 3.90 -10.03
C SER A 19 -3.49 3.44 -11.45
N SER A 20 -2.85 4.03 -12.46
CA SER A 20 -3.12 3.71 -13.87
C SER A 20 -1.85 3.73 -14.72
N LEU A 21 -1.90 3.03 -15.86
CA LEU A 21 -0.84 3.09 -16.87
C LEU A 21 -0.65 4.52 -17.39
N SER A 22 -1.74 5.27 -17.55
CA SER A 22 -1.75 6.67 -17.98
C SER A 22 -1.14 7.65 -16.98
N GLY A 23 -0.72 7.18 -15.80
CA GLY A 23 0.11 7.96 -14.88
C GLY A 23 -0.53 8.29 -13.53
N LYS A 24 -1.73 7.80 -13.21
CA LYS A 24 -2.23 7.93 -11.83
C LYS A 24 -1.32 7.14 -10.89
N ARG A 25 -0.97 7.75 -9.76
CA ARG A 25 -0.04 7.19 -8.77
C ARG A 25 -0.62 7.36 -7.37
N PHE A 26 -1.38 6.35 -6.91
CA PHE A 26 -2.09 6.39 -5.63
C PHE A 26 -2.92 7.68 -5.46
N GLU A 27 -3.60 8.11 -6.52
CA GLU A 27 -4.43 9.30 -6.51
C GLU A 27 -5.62 9.07 -5.56
N LYS A 28 -5.70 9.89 -4.51
CA LYS A 28 -6.74 9.79 -3.46
C LYS A 28 -7.98 10.59 -3.86
N SER A 29 -9.14 9.99 -3.73
CA SER A 29 -10.44 10.66 -3.83
C SER A 29 -11.41 10.14 -2.77
N THR A 30 -12.50 10.88 -2.54
CA THR A 30 -13.57 10.49 -1.61
C THR A 30 -14.87 10.41 -2.37
N ILE A 31 -15.60 9.30 -2.21
CA ILE A 31 -16.88 9.05 -2.85
C ILE A 31 -18.00 8.87 -1.81
N PRO A 32 -19.24 9.28 -2.10
CA PRO A 32 -20.38 8.97 -1.25
C PRO A 32 -20.77 7.49 -1.35
N VAL A 33 -21.15 6.90 -0.23
CA VAL A 33 -21.72 5.55 -0.14
C VAL A 33 -23.23 5.68 0.00
N THR A 34 -23.98 5.12 -0.95
CA THR A 34 -25.45 5.15 -0.95
C THR A 34 -26.00 3.77 -0.67
N LYS A 35 -27.14 3.71 0.02
CA LYS A 35 -27.85 2.44 0.28
C LYS A 35 -28.63 1.94 -0.94
N ASN A 36 -28.93 2.84 -1.88
CA ASN A 36 -29.72 2.56 -3.08
C ASN A 36 -28.82 2.74 -4.31
N ALA A 37 -27.89 1.80 -4.51
CA ALA A 37 -27.12 1.75 -5.75
C ALA A 37 -28.04 1.32 -6.90
N LYS A 38 -27.93 1.99 -8.05
CA LYS A 38 -28.52 1.48 -9.29
C LYS A 38 -27.74 0.24 -9.69
N THR A 39 -28.42 -0.86 -9.97
CA THR A 39 -27.83 -2.12 -10.43
C THR A 39 -26.99 -1.84 -11.67
N GLY A 40 -25.69 -2.08 -11.58
CA GLY A 40 -24.77 -1.95 -12.70
C GLY A 40 -24.79 -3.20 -13.57
N SER A 41 -23.92 -3.26 -14.58
CA SER A 41 -23.66 -4.51 -15.28
C SER A 41 -22.87 -5.53 -14.43
N VAL A 42 -22.26 -5.08 -13.34
CA VAL A 42 -21.47 -5.88 -12.40
C VAL A 42 -21.77 -5.43 -10.98
N ASP A 43 -22.19 -6.37 -10.13
CA ASP A 43 -22.44 -6.14 -8.71
C ASP A 43 -21.46 -6.98 -7.86
N ILE A 44 -20.82 -6.33 -6.88
CA ILE A 44 -19.91 -6.97 -5.92
C ILE A 44 -20.52 -6.82 -4.52
N THR A 45 -20.73 -7.94 -3.83
CA THR A 45 -21.31 -7.97 -2.47
C THR A 45 -20.27 -8.48 -1.47
N VAL A 46 -20.19 -7.84 -0.30
CA VAL A 46 -19.27 -8.20 0.79
C VAL A 46 -20.07 -8.64 2.01
N ASP A 47 -19.88 -9.87 2.48
CA ASP A 47 -20.45 -10.36 3.75
C ASP A 47 -19.40 -10.31 4.86
N ALA A 48 -19.50 -9.32 5.74
CA ALA A 48 -18.57 -9.12 6.85
C ALA A 48 -18.64 -10.20 7.94
N ARG A 49 -19.64 -11.09 7.92
CA ARG A 49 -19.77 -12.22 8.86
C ARG A 49 -18.92 -13.41 8.44
N GLN A 50 -18.58 -13.50 7.15
CA GLN A 50 -17.71 -14.54 6.64
C GLN A 50 -16.25 -14.10 6.80
N GLN A 51 -15.56 -14.72 7.77
CA GLN A 51 -14.16 -14.43 8.05
C GLN A 51 -13.24 -15.48 7.43
N PHE A 52 -12.05 -15.03 7.03
CA PHE A 52 -10.99 -15.87 6.46
C PHE A 52 -9.68 -15.66 7.25
N GLN A 53 -8.53 -15.78 6.59
CA GLN A 53 -7.22 -15.59 7.22
C GLN A 53 -7.00 -14.16 7.74
N THR A 54 -6.26 -14.04 8.83
CA THR A 54 -5.75 -12.75 9.31
C THR A 54 -4.61 -12.27 8.42
N ILE A 55 -4.58 -10.97 8.11
CA ILE A 55 -3.47 -10.34 7.41
C ILE A 55 -2.41 -9.91 8.42
N ILE A 56 -1.21 -10.49 8.33
CA ILE A 56 -0.08 -10.16 9.20
C ILE A 56 0.56 -8.82 8.76
N GLY A 57 0.68 -8.60 7.46
CA GLY A 57 1.24 -7.37 6.89
C GLY A 57 1.58 -7.49 5.42
N PHE A 58 2.11 -6.40 4.86
CA PHE A 58 2.64 -6.33 3.50
C PHE A 58 4.06 -5.79 3.55
N GLY A 59 4.91 -6.20 2.61
CA GLY A 59 6.34 -5.95 2.73
C GLY A 59 7.14 -6.14 1.46
N GLY A 60 8.46 -6.01 1.63
CA GLY A 60 9.46 -6.26 0.61
C GLY A 60 10.68 -6.99 1.17
N ALA A 61 11.50 -7.54 0.28
CA ALA A 61 12.73 -8.23 0.65
C ALA A 61 13.89 -7.24 0.79
N PHE A 62 14.61 -7.34 1.91
CA PHE A 62 15.89 -6.67 2.13
C PHE A 62 17.02 -7.63 1.75
N THR A 63 17.44 -7.56 0.50
CA THR A 63 18.53 -8.35 -0.07
C THR A 63 19.84 -7.55 -0.08
N ASP A 64 20.97 -8.23 -0.26
CA ASP A 64 22.28 -7.56 -0.41
C ASP A 64 22.28 -6.55 -1.55
N SER A 65 21.63 -6.87 -2.67
CA SER A 65 21.50 -5.97 -3.81
C SER A 65 20.66 -4.73 -3.46
N ALA A 66 19.59 -4.88 -2.69
CA ALA A 66 18.83 -3.74 -2.18
C ALA A 66 19.68 -2.88 -1.24
N GLY A 67 20.49 -3.51 -0.37
CA GLY A 67 21.42 -2.83 0.53
C GLY A 67 22.51 -2.05 -0.21
N ILE A 68 23.17 -2.66 -1.19
CA ILE A 68 24.20 -2.01 -2.02
C ILE A 68 23.62 -0.82 -2.78
N ASN A 69 22.44 -0.98 -3.39
CA ASN A 69 21.77 0.11 -4.10
C ASN A 69 21.32 1.23 -3.14
N LEU A 70 20.89 0.90 -1.93
CA LEU A 70 20.53 1.90 -0.93
C LEU A 70 21.77 2.69 -0.45
N ALA A 71 22.89 2.00 -0.27
CA ALA A 71 24.17 2.57 0.15
C ALA A 71 24.82 3.47 -0.91
N SER A 72 24.54 3.22 -2.20
CA SER A 72 25.07 4.05 -3.31
C SER A 72 24.34 5.40 -3.46
N LEU A 73 23.17 5.57 -2.84
CA LEU A 73 22.42 6.82 -2.86
C LEU A 73 23.04 7.87 -1.93
N SER A 74 22.87 9.16 -2.28
CA SER A 74 23.15 10.25 -1.36
C SER A 74 22.28 10.15 -0.11
N GLU A 75 22.77 10.65 1.02
CA GLU A 75 22.08 10.58 2.32
C GLU A 75 20.64 11.11 2.24
N ARG A 76 20.44 12.25 1.58
CA ARG A 76 19.11 12.84 1.39
C ARG A 76 18.16 11.93 0.60
N THR A 77 18.65 11.30 -0.46
CA THR A 77 17.82 10.41 -1.30
C THR A 77 17.54 9.10 -0.58
N ARG A 78 18.54 8.55 0.11
CA ARG A 78 18.42 7.37 0.95
C ARG A 78 17.35 7.55 2.02
N ARG A 79 17.39 8.66 2.75
CA ARG A 79 16.37 9.01 3.75
C ARG A 79 14.98 9.12 3.14
N LYS A 80 14.84 9.85 2.02
CA LYS A 80 13.53 9.96 1.33
C LYS A 80 12.98 8.60 0.88
N LEU A 81 13.85 7.69 0.44
CA LEU A 81 13.47 6.34 0.07
C LEU A 81 12.98 5.57 1.30
N LEU A 82 13.75 5.56 2.39
CA LEU A 82 13.35 4.91 3.63
C LEU A 82 12.05 5.48 4.19
N GLU A 83 11.86 6.80 4.15
CA GLU A 83 10.62 7.46 4.55
C GLU A 83 9.44 6.99 3.69
N ALA A 84 9.62 6.86 2.36
CA ALA A 84 8.57 6.41 1.48
C ALA A 84 8.10 4.97 1.77
N TYR A 85 8.99 4.08 2.21
CA TYR A 85 8.66 2.68 2.49
C TYR A 85 8.22 2.43 3.95
N PHE A 86 8.93 2.98 4.93
CA PHE A 86 8.82 2.58 6.34
C PHE A 86 8.23 3.65 7.26
N SER A 87 8.09 4.91 6.81
CA SER A 87 7.55 5.94 7.69
C SER A 87 6.04 5.91 7.76
N GLU A 88 5.53 6.62 8.77
CA GLU A 88 4.10 6.83 8.95
C GLU A 88 3.42 7.63 7.84
N ASN A 89 4.21 8.40 7.12
CA ASN A 89 3.78 9.14 5.94
C ASN A 89 4.23 8.40 4.68
N GLY A 90 4.55 7.11 4.79
CA GLY A 90 5.00 6.21 3.75
C GLY A 90 3.97 5.12 3.48
N MET A 91 4.43 4.02 2.89
CA MET A 91 3.59 2.85 2.61
C MET A 91 3.45 1.90 3.81
N TYR A 92 4.14 2.15 4.93
CA TYR A 92 4.17 1.29 6.12
C TYR A 92 4.47 -0.19 5.81
N TRP A 93 5.50 -0.44 5.02
CA TRP A 93 5.88 -1.81 4.68
C TRP A 93 6.67 -2.47 5.81
N CYS A 94 6.38 -3.73 6.09
CA CYS A 94 7.24 -4.58 6.93
C CYS A 94 8.38 -5.15 6.07
N GLY A 95 9.59 -5.25 6.63
CA GLY A 95 10.74 -5.84 5.92
C GLY A 95 10.92 -7.32 6.20
N CYS A 96 11.24 -8.12 5.18
CA CYS A 96 11.79 -9.47 5.35
C CYS A 96 13.30 -9.44 5.04
N VAL A 97 14.16 -9.79 5.99
CA VAL A 97 15.60 -9.90 5.75
C VAL A 97 15.86 -11.24 5.06
N VAL A 98 16.34 -11.19 3.82
CA VAL A 98 16.72 -12.41 3.08
C VAL A 98 18.24 -12.41 2.98
N GLY A 99 18.89 -13.14 3.88
CA GLY A 99 20.33 -13.36 3.85
C GLY A 99 20.70 -14.31 2.72
N GLY A 100 21.34 -13.79 1.68
CA GLY A 100 21.79 -14.57 0.53
C GLY A 100 20.70 -14.85 -0.50
N SER A 101 20.92 -14.39 -1.74
CA SER A 101 20.04 -14.71 -2.88
C SER A 101 20.03 -16.21 -3.15
N LEU A 102 18.97 -16.91 -2.77
CA LEU A 102 18.50 -18.11 -3.47
C LEU A 102 16.96 -18.10 -3.54
N THR A 103 16.49 -18.19 -4.78
CA THR A 103 15.11 -18.42 -5.20
C THR A 103 14.46 -19.60 -4.45
N HIS A 104 13.48 -19.31 -3.59
CA HIS A 104 12.16 -19.97 -3.52
C HIS A 104 11.35 -19.26 -2.43
N VAL A 105 10.26 -18.61 -2.82
CA VAL A 105 9.17 -18.23 -1.90
C VAL A 105 7.92 -18.88 -2.46
N VAL A 106 7.36 -19.82 -1.69
CA VAL A 106 6.02 -20.39 -1.89
C VAL A 106 5.00 -19.45 -1.29
#